data_AF-A0A653CB91-F1
#
_entry.id   AF-A0A653CB91-F1
#
_cell.length_a   1.000
_cell.length_b   1.000
_cell.length_c   1.000
_cell.angle_alpha   90.00
_cell.angle_beta   90.00
_cell.angle_gamma   90.00
#
_symmetry.space_group_name_H-M   'P 1'
#
loop_
_entity.id
_entity.type
_entity.pdbx_description
1 polymer ?
#
loop_
_entity_poly.entity_id
_entity_poly.type
_entity_poly.pdbx_seq_one_letter_code
_entity_poly.pdbx_strand_id
1 'polypeptide(L)'
;TKIRNSKTVGSTLKKLCPTRWLSRVESIISLKSNYLVIVKCLSNLAIIAKKKSDSDEAKVLQNKILNLYFYYHFKEKYLKTSIYLENVCKKVNCICVRSIREF
;
A
#
# COMPACT_ATOMS: atom_id res chain seq x y z
N THR A 1 43.86 -12.03 -13.55
CA THR A 1 43.30 -10.92 -12.74
C THR A 1 42.64 -9.93 -13.66
N LYS A 2 41.30 -9.92 -13.75
CA LYS A 2 40.56 -8.95 -14.58
C LYS A 2 39.53 -8.28 -13.69
N ILE A 3 39.96 -7.22 -12.99
CA ILE A 3 39.10 -6.37 -12.20
C ILE A 3 38.19 -5.64 -13.19
N ARG A 4 36.92 -6.08 -13.30
CA ARG A 4 35.90 -5.33 -14.01
C ARG A 4 35.55 -4.12 -13.14
N ASN A 5 36.07 -2.95 -13.50
CA ASN A 5 35.60 -1.67 -12.97
C ASN A 5 34.08 -1.58 -13.16
N SER A 6 33.31 -1.73 -12.08
CA SER A 6 31.90 -1.38 -12.08
C SER A 6 31.81 0.14 -12.22
N LYS A 7 31.38 0.62 -13.38
CA LYS A 7 31.01 2.02 -13.59
C LYS A 7 30.02 2.42 -12.48
N THR A 8 30.46 3.21 -11.52
CA THR A 8 29.58 4.01 -10.67
C THR A 8 29.01 5.13 -11.53
N VAL A 9 28.06 4.79 -12.40
CA VAL A 9 27.20 5.79 -13.05
C VAL A 9 26.42 6.38 -11.89
N GLY A 10 26.70 7.64 -11.54
CA GLY A 10 25.97 8.36 -10.51
C GLY A 10 24.48 8.11 -10.70
N SER A 11 23.89 7.37 -9.77
CA SER A 11 22.49 6.96 -9.85
C SER A 11 21.64 8.17 -9.49
N THR A 12 21.56 9.14 -10.38
CA THR A 12 20.60 10.23 -10.25
C THR A 12 19.22 9.59 -10.38
N LEU A 13 18.49 9.52 -9.27
CA LEU A 13 17.11 9.03 -9.27
C LEU A 13 16.35 9.78 -10.35
N LYS A 14 15.75 9.05 -11.30
CA LYS A 14 14.93 9.66 -12.35
C LYS A 14 13.89 10.55 -11.69
N LYS A 15 13.80 11.81 -12.13
CA LYS A 15 12.80 12.76 -11.64
C LYS A 15 11.41 12.12 -11.76
N LEU A 16 10.71 12.02 -10.64
CA LEU A 16 9.39 11.43 -10.59
C LEU A 16 8.43 12.27 -11.45
N CYS A 17 7.65 11.62 -12.32
CA CYS A 17 6.62 12.29 -13.11
C CYS A 17 5.42 12.61 -12.21
N PRO A 18 5.13 13.89 -11.88
CA PRO A 18 4.10 14.25 -10.91
C PRO A 18 2.72 13.71 -11.31
N THR A 19 2.37 13.79 -12.60
CA THR A 19 1.10 13.29 -13.14
C THR A 19 0.93 11.78 -12.93
N ARG A 20 1.99 10.98 -13.17
CA ARG A 20 1.94 9.51 -12.96
C ARG A 20 1.76 9.16 -11.50
N TRP A 21 2.39 9.91 -10.59
CA TRP A 21 2.26 9.67 -9.15
C TRP A 21 0.91 10.12 -8.61
N LEU A 22 0.43 11.27 -9.04
CA LEU A 22 -0.89 11.77 -8.66
C LEU A 22 -2.00 10.80 -9.08
N SER A 23 -1.98 10.34 -10.34
CA SER A 23 -2.95 9.35 -10.83
C SER A 23 -2.96 8.06 -10.01
N ARG A 24 -1.78 7.60 -9.55
CA ARG A 24 -1.69 6.42 -8.67
C ARG A 24 -2.29 6.69 -7.30
N VAL A 25 -2.03 7.87 -6.72
CA VAL A 25 -2.60 8.26 -5.43
C VAL A 25 -4.13 8.38 -5.52
N GLU A 26 -4.64 9.05 -6.55
CA GLU A 26 -6.08 9.18 -6.81
C GLU A 26 -6.74 7.81 -6.98
N SER A 27 -6.10 6.89 -7.69
CA SER A 27 -6.59 5.52 -7.86
C SER A 27 -6.68 4.78 -6.52
N ILE A 28 -5.66 4.89 -5.66
CA ILE A 28 -5.66 4.27 -4.33
C ILE A 28 -6.75 4.87 -3.44
N ILE A 29 -6.92 6.20 -3.46
CA ILE A 29 -7.96 6.89 -2.70
C ILE A 29 -9.34 6.41 -3.16
N SER A 30 -9.54 6.30 -4.47
CA SER A 30 -10.79 5.83 -5.07
C SER A 30 -11.11 4.38 -4.69
N LEU A 31 -10.10 3.51 -4.62
CA LEU A 31 -10.26 2.14 -4.12
C LEU A 31 -10.62 2.11 -2.63
N LYS A 32 -10.00 2.98 -1.80
CA LYS A 32 -10.29 3.05 -0.37
C LYS A 32 -11.72 3.52 -0.11
N SER A 33 -12.18 4.57 -0.79
CA SER A 33 -13.52 5.14 -0.59
C SER A 33 -14.64 4.21 -1.08
N ASN A 34 -14.39 3.44 -2.15
CA ASN A 34 -15.38 2.56 -2.76
C ASN A 34 -15.21 1.08 -2.38
N TYR A 35 -14.37 0.77 -1.41
CA TYR A 35 -14.01 -0.61 -1.04
C TYR A 35 -15.23 -1.53 -0.86
N LEU A 36 -16.23 -1.11 -0.09
CA LEU A 36 -17.44 -1.90 0.17
C LEU A 36 -18.24 -2.18 -1.10
N VAL A 37 -18.36 -1.17 -1.97
CA VAL A 37 -19.08 -1.28 -3.25
C VAL A 37 -18.37 -2.27 -4.16
N ILE A 38 -17.04 -2.18 -4.26
CA ILE A 38 -16.24 -3.07 -5.11
C ILE A 38 -16.34 -4.51 -4.61
N VAL A 39 -16.18 -4.74 -3.29
CA VAL A 39 -16.31 -6.09 -2.71
C VAL A 39 -17.70 -6.66 -2.98
N LYS A 40 -18.76 -5.86 -2.82
CA LYS A 40 -20.15 -6.29 -3.10
C LYS A 40 -20.35 -6.64 -4.58
N CYS A 41 -19.85 -5.81 -5.50
CA CYS A 41 -19.89 -6.10 -6.93
C CYS A 41 -19.15 -7.39 -7.28
N LEU A 42 -17.97 -7.61 -6.71
CA LEU A 42 -17.19 -8.83 -6.96
C LEU A 42 -17.86 -10.07 -6.37
N SER A 43 -18.49 -9.98 -5.18
CA SER A 43 -19.32 -11.06 -4.65
C SER A 43 -20.46 -11.41 -5.59
N ASN A 44 -21.17 -10.39 -6.10
CA ASN A 44 -22.28 -10.61 -7.02
C ASN A 44 -21.80 -11.22 -8.34
N LEU A 45 -20.69 -10.73 -8.89
CA LEU A 45 -20.08 -11.29 -10.10
C LEU A 45 -19.66 -12.75 -9.89
N ALA A 46 -19.07 -13.09 -8.75
CA ALA A 46 -18.69 -14.45 -8.42
C ALA A 46 -19.90 -15.42 -8.40
N ILE A 47 -21.10 -14.93 -8.08
CA ILE A 47 -22.34 -15.73 -8.00
C ILE A 47 -23.06 -15.78 -9.35
N ILE A 48 -23.13 -14.65 -10.06
CA ILE A 48 -23.96 -14.49 -11.27
C ILE A 48 -23.21 -14.96 -12.53
N ALA A 49 -21.88 -14.95 -12.52
CA ALA A 49 -21.08 -15.34 -13.67
C ALA A 49 -21.40 -16.77 -14.13
N LYS A 50 -21.81 -16.90 -15.39
CA LYS A 50 -22.08 -18.21 -16.03
C LYS A 50 -20.80 -18.98 -16.34
N LYS A 51 -19.72 -18.24 -16.63
CA LYS A 51 -18.40 -18.81 -16.89
C LYS A 51 -17.63 -18.94 -15.58
N LYS A 52 -17.11 -20.14 -15.35
CA LYS A 52 -16.28 -20.42 -14.18
C LYS A 52 -15.02 -19.55 -14.13
N SER A 53 -14.40 -19.26 -15.29
CA SER A 53 -13.25 -18.34 -15.40
C SER A 53 -13.51 -16.99 -14.74
N ASP A 54 -14.66 -16.41 -15.03
CA ASP A 54 -15.01 -15.05 -14.62
C ASP A 54 -15.38 -15.02 -13.13
N SER A 55 -16.04 -16.09 -12.64
CA SER A 55 -16.30 -16.28 -11.20
C SER A 55 -15.01 -16.43 -10.40
N ASP A 56 -14.07 -17.23 -10.91
CA ASP A 56 -12.79 -17.47 -10.24
C ASP A 56 -11.92 -16.20 -10.25
N GLU A 57 -11.91 -15.46 -11.36
CA GLU A 57 -11.22 -14.16 -11.44
C GLU A 57 -11.82 -13.13 -10.48
N ALA A 58 -13.15 -13.06 -10.37
CA ALA A 58 -13.83 -12.19 -9.41
C ALA A 58 -13.45 -12.52 -7.96
N LYS A 59 -13.39 -13.80 -7.60
CA LYS A 59 -12.94 -14.25 -6.26
C LYS A 59 -11.48 -13.90 -5.99
N VAL A 60 -10.60 -14.11 -6.97
CA VAL A 60 -9.18 -13.73 -6.85
C VAL A 60 -9.03 -12.23 -6.65
N LEU A 61 -9.76 -11.43 -7.43
CA LEU A 61 -9.73 -9.98 -7.32
C LEU A 61 -10.29 -9.50 -5.97
N GLN A 62 -11.36 -10.12 -5.50
CA GLN A 62 -11.93 -9.86 -4.18
C GLN A 62 -10.89 -10.09 -3.06
N ASN A 63 -10.20 -11.23 -3.09
CA ASN A 63 -9.14 -11.53 -2.12
C ASN A 63 -8.00 -10.51 -2.15
N LYS A 64 -7.59 -10.06 -3.35
CA LYS A 64 -6.55 -9.01 -3.49
C LYS A 64 -6.99 -7.70 -2.85
N ILE A 65 -8.24 -7.29 -3.06
CA ILE A 65 -8.78 -6.04 -2.49
C ILE A 65 -8.92 -6.13 -0.97
N LEU A 66 -9.36 -7.28 -0.44
CA LEU A 66 -9.43 -7.55 0.99
C LEU A 66 -8.05 -7.43 1.65
N ASN A 67 -7.04 -8.07 1.06
CA ASN A 67 -5.66 -8.01 1.56
C ASN A 67 -5.08 -6.59 1.52
N LEU A 68 -5.34 -5.86 0.44
CA LEU A 68 -4.93 -4.47 0.30
C LEU A 68 -5.58 -3.59 1.37
N TYR A 69 -6.87 -3.75 1.61
CA TYR A 69 -7.59 -3.02 2.66
C TYR A 69 -7.04 -3.33 4.06
N PHE A 70 -6.79 -4.61 4.36
CA PHE A 70 -6.18 -5.03 5.61
C PHE A 70 -4.81 -4.38 5.82
N TYR A 71 -3.95 -4.39 4.79
CA TYR A 71 -2.64 -3.74 4.84
C TYR A 71 -2.75 -2.24 5.13
N TYR A 72 -3.61 -1.51 4.40
CA TYR A 72 -3.78 -0.08 4.61
C TYR A 72 -4.32 0.25 6.01
N HIS A 73 -5.30 -0.52 6.47
CA HIS A 73 -5.87 -0.33 7.80
C HIS A 73 -4.84 -0.66 8.90
N PHE A 74 -4.04 -1.71 8.72
CA PHE A 74 -2.94 -2.04 9.62
C PHE A 74 -1.89 -0.93 9.65
N LYS A 75 -1.44 -0.44 8.49
CA LYS A 75 -0.47 0.66 8.38
C LYS A 75 -0.99 1.94 9.04
N GLU A 76 -2.26 2.27 8.85
CA GLU A 76 -2.88 3.45 9.47
C GLU A 76 -2.93 3.34 11.00
N LYS A 77 -3.28 2.17 11.54
CA LYS A 77 -3.25 1.91 12.99
C LYS A 77 -1.83 1.96 13.54
N TYR A 78 -0.89 1.28 12.90
CA TYR A 78 0.52 1.26 13.31
C TYR A 78 1.11 2.67 13.37
N LEU A 79 0.88 3.48 12.34
CA LEU A 79 1.36 4.86 12.28
C LEU A 79 0.76 5.73 13.40
N LYS A 80 -0.54 5.60 13.67
CA LYS A 80 -1.21 6.31 14.77
C LYS A 80 -0.60 5.93 16.13
N THR A 81 -0.38 4.64 16.37
CA THR A 81 0.27 4.16 17.60
C THR A 81 1.72 4.64 17.72
N SER A 82 2.49 4.63 16.62
CA SER A 82 3.85 5.15 16.61
C SER A 82 3.90 6.63 16.97
N ILE A 83 3.03 7.46 16.37
CA ILE A 83 2.93 8.90 16.67
C ILE A 83 2.54 9.11 18.14
N TYR A 84 1.59 8.32 18.65
CA TYR A 84 1.21 8.39 20.06
C TYR A 84 2.39 8.07 20.99
N LEU A 85 3.14 7.00 20.70
CA LEU A 85 4.33 6.62 21.47
C LEU A 85 5.43 7.70 21.40
N GLU A 86 5.66 8.31 20.23
CA GLU A 86 6.58 9.44 20.09
C GLU A 86 6.15 10.61 21.00
N ASN A 87 4.86 10.94 21.05
CA ASN A 87 4.34 12.03 21.87
C ASN A 87 4.46 11.75 23.37
N VAL A 88 4.19 10.51 23.79
CA VAL A 88 4.37 10.08 25.19
C VAL A 88 5.85 10.10 25.56
N CYS A 89 6.73 9.56 24.71
CA CYS A 89 8.17 9.55 24.97
C CYS A 89 8.74 10.97 25.08
N LYS A 90 8.28 11.92 24.25
CA LYS A 90 8.65 13.34 24.38
C LYS A 90 8.19 13.94 25.72
N LYS A 91 6.98 13.60 26.18
CA LYS A 91 6.44 14.10 27.45
C LYS A 91 7.20 13.55 28.67
N VAL A 92 7.72 12.32 28.58
CA VAL A 92 8.45 11.63 29.66
C VAL A 92 9.98 11.80 29.50
N ASN A 93 10.45 12.57 28.51
CA ASN A 93 11.86 12.80 28.20
C ASN A 93 12.67 11.50 27.91
N CYS A 94 12.04 10.51 27.27
CA CYS A 94 12.66 9.26 26.84
C CYS A 94 13.07 9.32 25.35
N ILE A 95 14.30 8.91 25.01
CA ILE A 95 14.94 9.05 23.68
C ILE A 95 14.54 7.94 22.68
N CYS A 96 13.58 7.06 23.00
CA CYS A 96 13.50 5.74 22.39
C CYS A 96 12.87 5.60 20.98
N VAL A 97 12.49 6.67 20.27
CA VAL A 97 11.69 6.51 19.02
C VAL A 97 12.27 7.27 17.82
N ARG A 98 13.46 6.87 17.36
CA ARG A 98 14.02 7.35 16.07
C ARG A 98 13.91 6.34 14.92
N SER A 99 13.57 5.07 15.16
CA SER A 99 13.67 4.01 14.14
C SER A 99 12.39 3.64 13.38
N ILE A 100 11.25 4.33 13.56
CA ILE A 100 9.96 3.83 13.03
C ILE A 100 9.55 4.44 11.67
N ARG A 101 10.27 5.43 11.12
CA ARG A 101 9.84 6.15 9.90
C ARG A 101 10.17 5.49 8.55
N GLU A 102 10.88 4.37 8.50
CA GLU A 102 11.41 3.81 7.23
C GLU A 102 10.62 2.63 6.61
N PHE A 103 9.32 2.47 6.90
CA PHE A 103 8.47 1.43 6.27
C PHE A 103 7.13 1.94 5.68
#